data_AF-A0A8F5C102-F1
#
_entry.id   AF-A0A8F5C102-F1
#
_cell.length_a   1.000
_cell.length_b   1.000
_cell.length_c   1.000
_cell.angle_alpha   90.00
_cell.angle_beta   90.00
_cell.angle_gamma   90.00
#
_symmetry.space_group_name_H-M   'P 1'
#
loop_
_entity.id
_entity.type
_entity.pdbx_description
1 polymer ?
#
loop_
_entity_poly.entity_id
_entity_poly.type
_entity_poly.pdbx_seq_one_letter_code
_entity_poly.pdbx_strand_id
1 'polypeptide(L)' 'METKVKVGKKLTIYIPKGIAEELNIKEGDILTLKAKDNEIILEVNNPVADSGFHSGL' A
#
# COMPACT_ATOMS: atom_id res chain seq x y z
N MET A 1 0.08 11.50 -6.97
CA MET A 1 1.18 12.49 -6.72
C MET A 1 2.55 11.80 -6.56
N GLU A 2 3.69 12.52 -6.56
CA GLU A 2 5.03 11.97 -6.30
C GLU A 2 5.81 12.84 -5.30
N THR A 3 6.57 12.23 -4.39
CA THR A 3 7.48 12.95 -3.47
C THR A 3 8.66 12.07 -3.05
N LYS A 4 9.81 12.70 -2.79
CA LYS A 4 10.98 12.02 -2.22
C LYS A 4 10.79 11.83 -0.72
N VAL A 5 11.09 10.63 -0.24
CA VAL A 5 11.10 10.30 1.20
C VAL A 5 12.46 9.75 1.61
N LYS A 6 12.79 9.88 2.89
CA LYS A 6 14.03 9.35 3.47
C LYS A 6 13.72 8.06 4.24
N VAL A 7 14.59 7.06 4.08
CA VAL A 7 14.57 5.87 4.93
C VAL A 7 15.07 6.22 6.32
N GLY A 8 14.22 6.00 7.32
CA GLY A 8 14.49 6.25 8.73
C GLY A 8 15.22 5.09 9.41
N LYS A 9 15.29 5.18 10.75
CA LYS A 9 15.80 4.07 11.57
C LYS A 9 14.93 2.82 11.36
N LYS A 10 15.53 1.63 11.44
CA LYS A 10 14.83 0.35 11.23
C LYS A 10 14.13 0.25 9.86
N LEU A 11 14.64 0.93 8.84
CA LEU A 11 14.13 0.91 7.46
C LEU A 11 12.68 1.42 7.33
N THR A 12 12.23 2.29 8.23
CA THR A 12 10.88 2.88 8.14
C THR A 12 10.84 3.96 7.07
N ILE A 13 9.72 4.03 6.35
CA ILE A 13 9.36 5.19 5.52
C ILE A 13 8.12 5.85 6.12
N TYR A 14 8.12 7.17 6.16
CA TYR A 14 6.94 7.92 6.55
C TYR A 14 6.09 8.19 5.31
N ILE A 15 4.80 7.84 5.38
CA ILE A 15 3.82 8.17 4.33
C ILE A 15 3.45 9.65 4.50
N PRO A 16 3.79 10.54 3.56
CA PRO A 16 3.46 11.95 3.67
C PRO A 16 1.95 12.18 3.68
N LYS A 17 1.49 13.18 4.43
CA LYS A 17 0.07 13.48 4.61
C LYS A 17 -0.73 13.51 3.31
N GLY A 18 -0.23 14.15 2.26
CA GLY A 18 -0.92 14.21 0.97
C GLY A 18 -1.14 12.85 0.31
N ILE A 19 -0.16 11.94 0.41
CA ILE A 19 -0.27 10.57 -0.11
C ILE A 19 -1.32 9.80 0.70
N ALA A 20 -1.28 9.93 2.03
CA ALA A 20 -2.23 9.27 2.91
C ALA A 20 -3.66 9.74 2.67
N GLU A 21 -3.87 11.04 2.44
CA GLU A 21 -5.19 11.62 2.10
C GLU A 21 -5.67 11.16 0.71
N GLU A 22 -4.79 11.17 -0.31
CA GLU A 22 -5.12 10.71 -1.68
C GLU A 22 -5.55 9.24 -1.70
N LEU A 23 -4.92 8.40 -0.87
CA LEU A 23 -5.19 6.96 -0.78
C LEU A 23 -6.13 6.58 0.38
N ASN A 24 -6.66 7.56 1.13
CA ASN A 24 -7.52 7.37 2.32
C ASN A 24 -6.93 6.36 3.34
N ILE A 25 -5.62 6.40 3.54
CA ILE A 25 -4.90 5.55 4.51
C ILE A 25 -5.11 6.12 5.91
N LYS A 26 -5.47 5.25 6.86
CA LYS A 26 -5.72 5.60 8.26
C LYS A 26 -4.77 4.84 9.19
N GLU A 27 -4.63 5.37 10.41
CA GLU A 27 -3.88 4.68 11.45
C GLU A 27 -4.51 3.30 11.73
N GLY A 28 -3.67 2.27 11.74
CA GLY A 28 -4.08 0.88 11.94
C GLY A 28 -4.38 0.11 10.64
N ASP A 29 -4.41 0.77 9.48
CA ASP A 29 -4.58 0.07 8.20
C ASP A 29 -3.42 -0.89 7.93
N ILE A 30 -3.76 -2.07 7.40
CA ILE A 30 -2.78 -3.09 7.00
C ILE A 30 -2.60 -2.99 5.49
N LEU A 31 -1.39 -2.61 5.07
CA LEU A 31 -1.00 -2.54 3.67
C LEU A 31 -0.18 -3.77 3.28
N THR A 32 -0.27 -4.18 2.02
CA THR A 32 0.62 -5.21 1.46
C THR A 32 1.87 -4.55 0.91
N LEU A 33 3.03 -4.96 1.43
CA LEU A 33 4.34 -4.53 0.98
C LEU A 33 4.94 -5.60 0.06
N LYS A 34 5.26 -5.25 -1.18
CA LYS A 34 5.94 -6.12 -2.16
C LYS A 34 7.26 -5.50 -2.58
N ALA A 35 8.26 -6.35 -2.78
CA ALA A 35 9.52 -5.99 -3.44
C ALA A 35 9.56 -6.68 -4.79
N LYS A 36 9.77 -5.92 -5.86
CA LYS A 36 9.91 -6.47 -7.22
C LYS A 36 10.96 -5.67 -7.98
N ASP A 37 11.89 -6.38 -8.60
CA ASP A 37 13.00 -5.80 -9.34
C ASP A 37 13.80 -4.81 -8.46
N ASN A 38 13.60 -3.50 -8.66
CA ASN A 38 14.23 -2.44 -7.87
C ASN A 38 13.19 -1.46 -7.27
N GLU A 39 11.97 -1.93 -7.06
CA GLU A 39 10.83 -1.16 -6.58
C GLU A 39 10.23 -1.76 -5.31
N ILE A 40 9.74 -0.87 -4.45
CA ILE A 40 8.88 -1.21 -3.33
C ILE A 40 7.47 -0.75 -3.68
N ILE A 41 6.52 -1.67 -3.64
CA ILE A 41 5.11 -1.40 -3.92
C ILE A 41 4.34 -1.57 -2.61
N LEU A 42 3.64 -0.52 -2.18
CA LEU A 42 2.70 -0.55 -1.07
C LEU A 42 1.29 -0.50 -1.64
N GLU A 43 0.54 -1.58 -1.47
CA GLU A 43 -0.85 -1.68 -1.90
C GLU A 43 -1.76 -1.52 -0.69
N VAL A 44 -2.69 -0.56 -0.77
CA VAL A 44 -3.82 -0.49 0.15
C VAL A 44 -4.74 -1.64 -0.24
N ASN A 45 -4.84 -2.67 0.60
CA ASN A 45 -5.88 -3.66 0.43
C ASN A 45 -7.21 -2.97 0.71
N ASN A 46 -7.84 -2.42 -0.33
CA ASN A 46 -9.29 -2.43 -0.32
C ASN A 46 -9.65 -3.92 -0.26
N PRO A 47 -10.39 -4.40 0.76
CA PRO A 47 -11.10 -5.65 0.61
C PRO A 47 -12.12 -5.42 -0.52
N VAL A 48 -11.66 -5.51 -1.77
CA VAL A 48 -12.54 -5.88 -2.86
C VAL A 48 -13.03 -7.23 -2.43
N ALA A 49 -14.33 -7.29 -2.10
CA ALA A 49 -15.03 -8.51 -1.80
C ALA A 49 -14.51 -9.58 -2.74
N ASP A 50 -14.11 -10.71 -2.18
CA ASP A 50 -13.80 -11.93 -2.91
C ASP A 50 -15.09 -12.37 -3.62
N SER A 51 -15.40 -11.72 -4.73
CA SER A 51 -16.57 -11.94 -5.56
C SER A 51 -16.09 -12.55 -6.86
N GLY A 52 -15.99 -13.87 -6.87
CA GLY A 52 -16.08 -14.64 -8.09
C GLY A 52 -14.97 -15.67 -8.32
N PHE A 53 -14.97 -16.75 -7.55
CA PHE A 53 -14.81 -18.06 -8.20
C PHE A 53 -16.16 -18.47 -8.78
N HIS A 54 -16.41 -18.16 -10.05
CA HIS A 54 -17.25 -19.01 -10.90
C HIS A 54 -16.34 -20.13 -11.42
N SER A 55 -16.25 -21.24 -10.70
CA SER A 55 -15.94 -22.51 -11.35
C SER A 55 -17.24 -23.02 -11.96
N GLY A 56 -17.44 -22.68 -13.23
CA GLY A 56 -18.33 -23.47 -14.07
C GLY A 56 -17.72 -24.87 -14.22
N LEU A 57 -18.44 -25.86 -13.72
CA LEU A 57 -18.52 -27.23 -14.22
C LEU A 57 -19.92 -27.75 -13.87
#